data_AF-A0A7C6GP46-F1
#
_entry.id   AF-A0A7C6GP46-F1
#
_cell.length_a   1.000
_cell.length_b   1.000
_cell.length_c   1.000
_cell.angle_alpha   90.00
_cell.angle_beta   90.00
_cell.angle_gamma   90.00
#
_symmetry.space_group_name_H-M   'P 1'
#
loop_
_entity.id
_entity.type
_entity.pdbx_description
1 polymer ?
#
loop_
_entity_poly.entity_id
_entity_poly.type
_entity_poly.pdbx_seq_one_letter_code
_entity_poly.pdbx_strand_id
1 'polypeptide(L)'
;MRHLPFRIFSGALWVFLFVLICPQGAILAATDSYYTKESFSITPGGSVVVEAAFHDVEVKITSGPSIEVEVKMEFTAASRRNVQRLIDEYNPVFTVDHGLLHIRSATDKSLNFLGSYHCAGSIKLTVPSATNLEIKTASGTCSFHDVDTETVVATTASGDISFRGTVQNLNTHTASGDISLRGTVENFTAHTASGEIRAEFARPAVSVEAHSNSGGIRMNGPVKKGNFNCIAGDIKLLGLRGGTINASTVSGDFSASWESIFEPTFLSAKSVSGSLRLYFPKDARIAGEINTSAGRIRTNFPGSFGNKGNSFFLQESEANVEVFASTVSGSVALLAQGDLAFAPYETMEEVETLVDEFKLHPHDPAPVAILNLYSYEKMLTPGLKFRLGDGLYATGNIEYSYRERDLNLQLGAVYSFPYDFCLLSFYGGGGVQFSTKKGIQYPYILIGANYFSFLFSELVYPWAIDTPPRSRFGLKINF
;
A
#
# COMPACT_ATOMS: atom_id res chain seq x y z
N MET A 1 10.13 -19.84 -65.94
CA MET A 1 9.54 -19.20 -64.74
C MET A 1 9.25 -20.31 -63.74
N ARG A 2 10.01 -20.34 -62.64
CA ARG A 2 10.05 -21.46 -61.68
C ARG A 2 8.97 -21.31 -60.61
N HIS A 3 8.26 -22.40 -60.34
CA HIS A 3 7.34 -22.60 -59.23
C HIS A 3 8.04 -22.49 -57.86
N LEU A 4 7.36 -21.89 -56.88
CA LEU A 4 7.56 -22.11 -55.44
C LEU A 4 6.20 -22.24 -54.72
N PRO A 5 6.10 -22.95 -53.58
CA PRO A 5 5.01 -23.88 -53.32
C PRO A 5 3.93 -23.41 -52.32
N PHE A 6 2.79 -24.07 -52.47
CA PHE A 6 1.47 -23.93 -51.85
C PHE A 6 1.40 -24.37 -50.36
N ARG A 7 2.30 -23.89 -49.49
CA ARG A 7 2.36 -24.38 -48.09
C ARG A 7 2.42 -23.33 -46.96
N ILE A 8 2.16 -22.06 -47.26
CA ILE A 8 2.13 -20.99 -46.23
C ILE A 8 0.70 -20.47 -45.98
N PHE A 9 -0.26 -20.78 -46.86
CA PHE A 9 -1.64 -20.30 -46.72
C PHE A 9 -2.56 -21.18 -45.85
N SER A 10 -2.12 -22.36 -45.41
CA SER A 10 -2.93 -23.21 -44.52
C SER A 10 -2.75 -22.90 -43.03
N GLY A 11 -1.61 -22.34 -42.60
CA GLY A 11 -1.38 -22.03 -41.18
C GLY A 11 -2.13 -20.79 -40.71
N ALA A 12 -2.11 -19.71 -41.49
CA ALA A 12 -2.78 -18.45 -41.15
C ALA A 12 -4.31 -18.56 -41.22
N LEU A 13 -4.84 -19.38 -42.15
CA LEU A 13 -6.27 -19.62 -42.25
C LEU A 13 -6.80 -20.40 -41.04
N TRP A 14 -6.03 -21.35 -40.48
CA TRP A 14 -6.42 -22.09 -39.28
C TRP A 14 -6.37 -21.23 -38.01
N VAL A 15 -5.43 -20.28 -37.89
CA VAL A 15 -5.39 -19.35 -36.75
C VAL A 15 -6.53 -18.33 -36.82
N PHE A 16 -6.87 -17.83 -38.02
CA PHE A 16 -8.05 -16.97 -38.19
C PHE A 16 -9.36 -17.75 -37.96
N LEU A 17 -9.44 -19.02 -38.36
CA LEU A 17 -10.59 -19.88 -38.07
C LEU A 17 -10.68 -20.28 -36.59
N PHE A 18 -9.57 -20.43 -35.87
CA PHE A 18 -9.58 -20.71 -34.42
C PHE A 18 -10.02 -19.49 -33.59
N VAL A 19 -9.76 -18.27 -34.07
CA VAL A 19 -10.24 -17.04 -33.45
C VAL A 19 -11.71 -16.75 -33.81
N LEU A 20 -12.20 -17.21 -34.97
CA LEU A 20 -13.62 -17.11 -35.38
C LEU A 20 -14.51 -18.28 -34.95
N ILE A 21 -13.94 -19.43 -34.55
CA ILE A 21 -14.65 -20.60 -33.97
C ILE A 21 -14.25 -20.80 -32.49
N CYS A 22 -13.67 -19.79 -31.85
CA CYS A 22 -13.93 -19.66 -30.42
C CYS A 22 -15.42 -19.30 -30.35
N PRO A 23 -16.30 -20.13 -29.77
CA PRO A 23 -17.67 -19.72 -29.63
C PRO A 23 -17.62 -18.43 -28.82
N GLN A 24 -17.92 -17.30 -29.47
CA GLN A 24 -18.58 -16.17 -28.83
C GLN A 24 -19.99 -16.64 -28.43
N GLY A 25 -20.06 -17.75 -27.69
CA GLY A 25 -21.12 -17.89 -26.73
C GLY A 25 -20.88 -16.72 -25.81
N ALA A 26 -21.72 -15.70 -25.94
CA ALA A 26 -22.17 -15.03 -24.74
C ALA A 26 -22.58 -16.17 -23.81
N ILE A 27 -21.66 -16.59 -22.92
CA ILE A 27 -22.04 -17.33 -21.74
C ILE A 27 -23.06 -16.39 -21.14
N LEU A 28 -24.34 -16.77 -21.20
CA LEU A 28 -25.39 -16.02 -20.55
C LEU A 28 -25.02 -16.09 -19.07
N ALA A 29 -24.24 -15.11 -18.62
CA ALA A 29 -23.88 -14.97 -17.23
C ALA A 29 -25.22 -14.79 -16.52
N ALA A 30 -25.53 -15.74 -15.65
CA ALA A 30 -26.67 -15.59 -14.78
C ALA A 30 -26.25 -14.60 -13.70
N THR A 31 -27.11 -13.62 -13.47
CA THR A 31 -27.02 -12.72 -12.31
C THR A 31 -28.26 -12.92 -11.45
N ASP A 32 -28.07 -12.99 -10.14
CA ASP A 32 -29.15 -12.98 -9.17
C ASP A 32 -28.69 -12.24 -7.90
N SER A 33 -29.65 -11.79 -7.11
CA SER A 33 -29.41 -10.98 -5.92
C SER A 33 -30.08 -11.56 -4.69
N TYR A 34 -29.44 -11.44 -3.54
CA TYR A 34 -29.99 -11.79 -2.25
C TYR A 34 -30.18 -10.51 -1.42
N TYR A 35 -31.32 -10.45 -0.71
CA TYR A 35 -31.65 -9.35 0.18
C TYR A 35 -32.25 -9.88 1.48
N THR A 36 -31.74 -9.41 2.61
CA THR A 36 -32.42 -9.57 3.91
C THR A 36 -32.26 -8.31 4.75
N LYS A 37 -33.26 -8.06 5.60
CA LYS A 37 -33.23 -7.01 6.61
C LYS A 37 -33.77 -7.58 7.92
N GLU A 38 -32.93 -7.60 8.94
CA GLU A 38 -33.24 -8.15 10.26
C GLU A 38 -33.03 -7.10 11.34
N SER A 39 -33.76 -7.22 12.45
CA SER A 39 -33.66 -6.33 13.60
C SER A 39 -33.50 -7.13 14.88
N PHE A 40 -32.48 -6.81 15.66
CA PHE A 40 -32.13 -7.48 16.92
C PHE A 40 -32.19 -6.49 18.08
N SER A 41 -32.47 -6.97 19.29
CA SER A 41 -32.37 -6.16 20.51
C SER A 41 -31.25 -6.71 21.36
N ILE A 42 -30.27 -5.87 21.70
CA ILE A 42 -29.12 -6.25 22.53
C ILE A 42 -29.11 -5.37 23.79
N THR A 43 -28.64 -5.93 24.90
CA THR A 43 -28.36 -5.15 26.10
C THR A 43 -27.34 -4.04 25.80
N PRO A 44 -27.50 -2.84 26.39
CA PRO A 44 -26.49 -1.78 26.29
C PRO A 44 -25.09 -2.29 26.65
N GLY A 45 -24.07 -1.90 25.89
CA GLY A 45 -22.70 -2.42 26.03
C GLY A 45 -22.46 -3.78 25.35
N GLY A 46 -23.44 -4.30 24.61
CA GLY A 46 -23.30 -5.51 23.81
C GLY A 46 -22.28 -5.36 22.69
N SER A 47 -21.90 -6.50 22.11
CA SER A 47 -20.92 -6.58 21.03
C SER A 47 -21.56 -7.04 19.73
N VAL A 48 -21.09 -6.52 18.60
CA VAL A 48 -21.42 -7.03 17.26
C VAL A 48 -20.15 -7.48 16.59
N VAL A 49 -20.14 -8.74 16.16
CA VAL A 49 -19.05 -9.34 15.39
C VAL A 49 -19.57 -9.65 14.00
N VAL A 50 -18.89 -9.15 12.96
CA VAL A 50 -19.21 -9.40 11.56
C VAL A 50 -18.06 -10.13 10.89
N GLU A 51 -18.32 -11.31 10.35
CA GLU A 51 -17.40 -12.08 9.53
C GLU A 51 -17.97 -12.18 8.10
N ALA A 52 -17.35 -11.46 7.17
CA ALA A 52 -17.78 -11.36 5.79
C ALA A 52 -16.69 -11.84 4.82
N ALA A 53 -17.08 -12.38 3.66
CA ALA A 53 -16.12 -12.72 2.61
C ALA A 53 -15.76 -11.49 1.76
N PHE A 54 -16.72 -10.91 1.05
CA PHE A 54 -16.46 -9.84 0.07
C PHE A 54 -17.30 -8.58 0.29
N HIS A 55 -17.99 -8.50 1.43
CA HIS A 55 -18.98 -7.45 1.68
C HIS A 55 -18.32 -6.16 2.10
N ASP A 56 -18.72 -5.06 1.48
CA ASP A 56 -18.54 -3.72 2.03
C ASP A 56 -19.40 -3.58 3.29
N VAL A 57 -18.81 -3.10 4.38
CA VAL A 57 -19.51 -2.96 5.66
C VAL A 57 -19.64 -1.49 6.00
N GLU A 58 -20.88 -1.00 6.07
CA GLU A 58 -21.21 0.36 6.44
C GLU A 58 -21.82 0.36 7.84
N VAL A 59 -21.25 1.11 8.78
CA VAL A 59 -21.74 1.23 10.15
C VAL A 59 -22.23 2.64 10.45
N LYS A 60 -23.42 2.72 11.03
CA LYS A 60 -24.04 3.96 11.52
C LYS A 60 -24.56 3.77 12.94
N ILE A 61 -24.64 4.88 13.67
CA ILE A 61 -25.25 4.89 15.00
C ILE A 61 -26.73 5.24 14.90
N THR A 62 -27.54 4.62 15.76
CA THR A 62 -28.94 4.99 16.03
C THR A 62 -29.13 5.34 17.50
N SER A 63 -30.16 6.15 17.78
CA SER A 63 -30.61 6.46 19.13
C SER A 63 -31.55 5.38 19.71
N GLY A 64 -32.04 4.47 18.86
CA GLY A 64 -32.88 3.34 19.28
C GLY A 64 -32.07 2.23 19.96
N PRO A 65 -32.72 1.34 20.74
CA PRO A 65 -32.06 0.23 21.42
C PRO A 65 -31.85 -1.00 20.52
N SER A 66 -32.32 -0.95 19.26
CA SER A 66 -32.27 -2.06 18.32
C SER A 66 -31.09 -1.94 17.36
N ILE A 67 -30.52 -3.09 17.01
CA ILE A 67 -29.55 -3.22 15.94
C ILE A 67 -30.28 -3.63 14.67
N GLU A 68 -30.23 -2.79 13.64
CA GLU A 68 -30.73 -3.15 12.31
C GLU A 68 -29.57 -3.61 11.43
N VAL A 69 -29.76 -4.75 10.77
CA VAL A 69 -28.82 -5.31 9.82
C VAL A 69 -29.50 -5.45 8.47
N GLU A 70 -28.94 -4.81 7.44
CA GLU A 70 -29.37 -4.96 6.05
C GLU A 70 -28.24 -5.62 5.25
N VAL A 71 -28.50 -6.77 4.63
CA VAL A 71 -27.52 -7.47 3.78
C VAL A 71 -28.03 -7.53 2.36
N LYS A 72 -27.22 -7.04 1.42
CA LYS A 72 -27.45 -7.13 -0.03
C LYS A 72 -26.27 -7.87 -0.65
N MET A 73 -26.54 -8.87 -1.47
CA MET A 73 -25.53 -9.57 -2.26
C MET A 73 -25.97 -9.67 -3.71
N GLU A 74 -25.01 -9.60 -4.61
CA GLU A 74 -25.19 -9.82 -6.05
C GLU A 74 -24.13 -10.81 -6.53
N PHE A 75 -24.57 -11.81 -7.29
CA PHE A 75 -23.72 -12.86 -7.81
C PHE A 75 -23.90 -13.00 -9.31
N THR A 76 -22.79 -12.99 -10.04
CA THR A 76 -22.76 -13.27 -11.47
C THR A 76 -21.88 -14.48 -11.75
N ALA A 77 -22.42 -15.51 -12.41
CA ALA A 77 -21.66 -16.72 -12.75
C ALA A 77 -22.13 -17.32 -14.08
N ALA A 78 -21.37 -18.28 -14.61
CA ALA A 78 -21.64 -18.91 -15.90
C ALA A 78 -22.98 -19.67 -16.02
N SER A 79 -23.68 -19.94 -14.91
CA SER A 79 -25.00 -20.58 -14.91
C SER A 79 -25.83 -20.22 -13.68
N ARG A 80 -27.16 -20.27 -13.79
CA ARG A 80 -28.09 -20.03 -12.67
C ARG A 80 -27.86 -20.99 -11.50
N ARG A 81 -27.49 -22.24 -11.77
CA ARG A 81 -27.17 -23.23 -10.73
C ARG A 81 -25.94 -22.82 -9.91
N ASN A 82 -24.92 -22.24 -10.55
CA ASN A 82 -23.74 -21.74 -9.85
C ASN A 82 -24.09 -20.51 -9.01
N VAL A 83 -24.91 -19.61 -9.54
CA VAL A 83 -25.40 -18.45 -8.78
C VAL A 83 -26.17 -18.88 -7.54
N GLN A 84 -27.14 -19.80 -7.67
CA GLN A 84 -27.91 -20.30 -6.52
C GLN A 84 -27.01 -20.96 -5.48
N ARG A 85 -26.03 -21.77 -5.92
CA ARG A 85 -25.06 -22.37 -5.02
C ARG A 85 -24.27 -21.30 -4.23
N LEU A 86 -23.85 -20.21 -4.89
CA LEU A 86 -23.13 -19.11 -4.23
C LEU A 86 -24.05 -18.40 -3.21
N ILE A 87 -25.30 -18.13 -3.56
CA ILE A 87 -26.28 -17.54 -2.63
C ILE A 87 -26.45 -18.44 -1.40
N ASP A 88 -26.64 -19.74 -1.59
CA ASP A 88 -26.81 -20.69 -0.47
C ASP A 88 -25.53 -20.82 0.38
N GLU A 89 -24.35 -20.72 -0.25
CA GLU A 89 -23.04 -20.85 0.41
C GLU A 89 -22.66 -19.60 1.22
N TYR A 90 -23.07 -18.40 0.79
CA TYR A 90 -22.79 -17.13 1.47
C TYR A 90 -24.00 -16.56 2.23
N ASN A 91 -25.12 -17.29 2.30
CA ASN A 91 -26.31 -16.87 3.01
C ASN A 91 -25.96 -16.47 4.47
N PRO A 92 -26.25 -15.23 4.89
CA PRO A 92 -25.84 -14.76 6.22
C PRO A 92 -26.54 -15.54 7.33
N VAL A 93 -25.75 -15.93 8.33
CA VAL A 93 -26.22 -16.57 9.55
C VAL A 93 -26.09 -15.57 10.70
N PHE A 94 -27.21 -15.34 11.39
CA PHE A 94 -27.28 -14.45 12.55
C PHE A 94 -27.40 -15.29 13.82
N THR A 95 -26.45 -15.14 14.75
CA THR A 95 -26.47 -15.82 16.06
C THR A 95 -26.45 -14.79 17.16
N VAL A 96 -27.40 -14.88 18.10
CA VAL A 96 -27.46 -14.00 19.28
C VAL A 96 -27.17 -14.85 20.51
N ASP A 97 -26.11 -14.48 21.25
CA ASP A 97 -25.70 -15.19 22.46
C ASP A 97 -25.23 -14.20 23.54
N HIS A 98 -25.88 -14.19 24.71
CA HIS A 98 -25.47 -13.40 25.90
C HIS A 98 -24.98 -11.95 25.62
N GLY A 99 -25.68 -11.17 24.80
CA GLY A 99 -25.32 -9.78 24.50
C GLY A 99 -24.31 -9.60 23.34
N LEU A 100 -23.99 -10.68 22.64
CA LEU A 100 -23.21 -10.70 21.39
C LEU A 100 -24.12 -11.04 20.22
N LEU A 101 -24.11 -10.20 19.17
CA LEU A 101 -24.67 -10.53 17.86
C LEU A 101 -23.52 -10.90 16.92
N HIS A 102 -23.49 -12.16 16.48
CA HIS A 102 -22.54 -12.65 15.51
C HIS A 102 -23.22 -12.77 14.13
N ILE A 103 -22.68 -12.06 13.15
CA ILE A 103 -23.18 -12.00 11.77
C ILE A 103 -22.11 -12.65 10.88
N ARG A 104 -22.41 -13.82 10.33
CA ARG A 104 -21.47 -14.56 9.51
C ARG A 104 -21.99 -14.74 8.09
N SER A 105 -21.28 -14.18 7.12
CA SER A 105 -21.48 -14.35 5.68
C SER A 105 -20.14 -14.64 5.00
N ALA A 106 -19.56 -15.78 5.39
CA ALA A 106 -18.27 -16.28 4.92
C ALA A 106 -18.24 -17.82 4.94
N THR A 107 -17.46 -18.42 4.03
CA THR A 107 -17.31 -19.89 3.89
C THR A 107 -15.96 -20.37 4.41
N ASP A 108 -15.92 -21.54 5.05
CA ASP A 108 -14.67 -22.20 5.50
C ASP A 108 -13.93 -22.92 4.36
N LYS A 109 -14.55 -23.02 3.18
CA LYS A 109 -13.95 -23.68 2.02
C LYS A 109 -12.99 -22.73 1.33
N SER A 110 -11.77 -23.17 1.03
CA SER A 110 -10.81 -22.35 0.29
C SER A 110 -11.42 -21.92 -1.05
N LEU A 111 -11.58 -20.62 -1.24
CA LEU A 111 -12.03 -20.03 -2.48
C LEU A 111 -11.08 -20.46 -3.60
N ASN A 112 -11.58 -21.27 -4.54
CA ASN A 112 -10.90 -21.47 -5.81
C ASN A 112 -11.11 -20.19 -6.64
N PHE A 113 -10.18 -19.24 -6.51
CA PHE A 113 -10.10 -17.98 -7.28
C PHE A 113 -9.88 -18.18 -8.79
N LEU A 114 -9.89 -19.42 -9.28
CA LEU A 114 -9.68 -19.82 -10.68
C LEU A 114 -10.99 -19.94 -11.49
N GLY A 115 -12.13 -19.52 -10.95
CA GLY A 115 -13.43 -19.52 -11.65
C GLY A 115 -13.86 -18.11 -12.11
N SER A 116 -14.51 -18.02 -13.27
CA SER A 116 -15.13 -16.79 -13.77
C SER A 116 -16.47 -16.52 -13.07
N TYR A 117 -16.43 -15.96 -11.87
CA TYR A 117 -17.60 -15.45 -11.15
C TYR A 117 -17.29 -14.06 -10.57
N HIS A 118 -18.32 -13.24 -10.42
CA HIS A 118 -18.27 -11.94 -9.78
C HIS A 118 -19.23 -11.95 -8.58
N CYS A 119 -18.78 -11.43 -7.44
CA CYS A 119 -19.55 -11.35 -6.22
C CYS A 119 -19.40 -9.93 -5.68
N ALA A 120 -20.52 -9.28 -5.40
CA ALA A 120 -20.58 -7.98 -4.74
C ALA A 120 -21.53 -8.10 -3.55
N GLY A 121 -21.21 -7.45 -2.45
CA GLY A 121 -22.02 -7.52 -1.25
C GLY A 121 -21.90 -6.25 -0.42
N SER A 122 -22.97 -5.89 0.28
CA SER A 122 -22.95 -4.83 1.27
C SER A 122 -23.71 -5.26 2.52
N ILE A 123 -23.15 -4.97 3.68
CA ILE A 123 -23.76 -5.14 5.00
C ILE A 123 -23.86 -3.75 5.61
N LYS A 124 -25.08 -3.28 5.85
CA LYS A 124 -25.33 -2.03 6.57
C LYS A 124 -25.75 -2.36 8.00
N LEU A 125 -24.98 -1.86 8.96
CA LEU A 125 -25.21 -2.02 10.38
C LEU A 125 -25.63 -0.69 10.96
N THR A 126 -26.79 -0.66 11.59
CA THR A 126 -27.25 0.47 12.38
C THR A 126 -27.31 0.03 13.83
N VAL A 127 -26.38 0.52 14.65
CA VAL A 127 -26.17 0.05 16.03
C VAL A 127 -26.41 1.16 17.06
N PRO A 128 -26.87 0.86 18.28
CA PRO A 128 -26.92 1.84 19.37
C PRO A 128 -25.52 2.39 19.71
N SER A 129 -25.47 3.58 20.28
CA SER A 129 -24.26 4.12 20.91
C SER A 129 -23.71 3.15 21.98
N ALA A 130 -22.40 3.15 22.20
CA ALA A 130 -21.73 2.26 23.16
C ALA A 130 -21.82 0.75 22.82
N THR A 131 -22.01 0.40 21.55
CA THR A 131 -21.88 -0.98 21.07
C THR A 131 -20.43 -1.27 20.66
N ASN A 132 -19.85 -2.36 21.13
CA ASN A 132 -18.51 -2.78 20.70
C ASN A 132 -18.59 -3.44 19.32
N LEU A 133 -17.68 -3.09 18.41
CA LEU A 133 -17.72 -3.53 17.02
C LEU A 133 -16.46 -4.29 16.65
N GLU A 134 -16.62 -5.48 16.08
CA GLU A 134 -15.55 -6.24 15.45
C GLU A 134 -15.99 -6.62 14.03
N ILE A 135 -15.25 -6.16 13.04
CA ILE A 135 -15.57 -6.38 11.63
C ILE A 135 -14.38 -7.03 10.96
N LYS A 136 -14.62 -8.18 10.33
CA LYS A 136 -13.66 -8.93 9.52
C LYS A 136 -14.24 -9.13 8.14
N THR A 137 -13.54 -8.68 7.13
CA THR A 137 -13.89 -8.92 5.73
C THR A 137 -12.65 -9.35 4.95
N ALA A 138 -12.78 -10.11 3.87
CA ALA A 138 -11.60 -10.43 3.06
C ALA A 138 -11.30 -9.31 2.05
N SER A 139 -12.31 -8.82 1.33
CA SER A 139 -12.09 -7.83 0.26
C SER A 139 -12.93 -6.56 0.33
N GLY A 140 -13.90 -6.49 1.23
CA GLY A 140 -14.78 -5.32 1.30
C GLY A 140 -14.16 -4.14 2.06
N THR A 141 -14.69 -2.96 1.77
CA THR A 141 -14.37 -1.70 2.45
C THR A 141 -15.16 -1.59 3.75
N CYS A 142 -14.52 -1.18 4.84
CA CYS A 142 -15.17 -0.93 6.13
C CYS A 142 -15.33 0.58 6.34
N SER A 143 -16.55 1.08 6.40
CA SER A 143 -16.85 2.50 6.58
C SER A 143 -17.68 2.74 7.84
N PHE A 144 -17.15 3.55 8.75
CA PHE A 144 -17.79 3.92 10.01
C PHE A 144 -18.17 5.41 9.96
N HIS A 145 -19.46 5.71 10.06
CA HIS A 145 -19.98 7.07 9.93
C HIS A 145 -20.57 7.59 11.25
N ASP A 146 -19.92 8.62 11.78
CA ASP A 146 -20.30 9.33 13.01
C ASP A 146 -20.53 8.36 14.18
N VAL A 147 -19.60 7.40 14.33
CA VAL A 147 -19.63 6.35 15.35
C VAL A 147 -19.23 6.88 16.72
N ASP A 148 -19.97 6.53 17.77
CA ASP A 148 -19.66 6.87 19.17
C ASP A 148 -19.75 5.61 20.04
N THR A 149 -18.60 4.95 20.20
CA THR A 149 -18.49 3.63 20.85
C THR A 149 -17.18 3.50 21.63
N GLU A 150 -17.08 2.49 22.49
CA GLU A 150 -15.85 2.28 23.27
C GLU A 150 -14.75 1.62 22.43
N THR A 151 -15.07 0.54 21.73
CA THR A 151 -14.10 -0.26 20.98
C THR A 151 -14.58 -0.57 19.57
N VAL A 152 -13.69 -0.36 18.61
CA VAL A 152 -13.85 -0.76 17.21
C VAL A 152 -12.62 -1.53 16.76
N VAL A 153 -12.83 -2.73 16.24
CA VAL A 153 -11.82 -3.56 15.58
C VAL A 153 -12.26 -3.78 14.14
N ALA A 154 -11.45 -3.37 13.17
CA ALA A 154 -11.72 -3.55 11.76
C ALA A 154 -10.54 -4.22 11.06
N THR A 155 -10.76 -5.40 10.50
CA THR A 155 -9.77 -6.17 9.76
C THR A 155 -10.27 -6.43 8.35
N THR A 156 -9.47 -6.10 7.35
CA THR A 156 -9.72 -6.46 5.95
C THR A 156 -8.47 -7.05 5.29
N ALA A 157 -8.56 -7.84 4.24
CA ALA A 157 -7.36 -8.27 3.52
C ALA A 157 -7.03 -7.31 2.38
N SER A 158 -8.03 -6.82 1.63
CA SER A 158 -7.80 -5.95 0.46
C SER A 158 -8.73 -4.76 0.34
N GLY A 159 -9.48 -4.43 1.38
CA GLY A 159 -10.35 -3.25 1.40
C GLY A 159 -9.73 -2.08 2.14
N ASP A 160 -10.34 -0.91 1.96
CA ASP A 160 -10.01 0.29 2.73
C ASP A 160 -10.78 0.31 4.06
N ILE A 161 -10.24 1.01 5.05
CA ILE A 161 -10.92 1.26 6.33
C ILE A 161 -11.07 2.76 6.50
N SER A 162 -12.29 3.25 6.63
CA SER A 162 -12.57 4.66 6.92
C SER A 162 -13.36 4.80 8.22
N PHE A 163 -12.81 5.55 9.18
CA PHE A 163 -13.43 5.82 10.46
C PHE A 163 -13.69 7.30 10.65
N ARG A 164 -14.95 7.65 10.94
CA ARG A 164 -15.36 8.99 11.36
C ARG A 164 -16.17 8.89 12.65
N GLY A 165 -15.72 9.56 13.72
CA GLY A 165 -16.44 9.54 14.99
C GLY A 165 -15.60 9.75 16.24
N THR A 166 -16.12 9.29 17.38
CA THR A 166 -15.46 9.26 18.68
C THR A 166 -15.35 7.81 19.15
N VAL A 167 -14.15 7.37 19.53
CA VAL A 167 -13.92 6.01 20.03
C VAL A 167 -12.79 5.98 21.05
N GLN A 168 -12.86 5.14 22.07
CA GLN A 168 -11.72 5.03 23.00
C GLN A 168 -10.60 4.20 22.37
N ASN A 169 -10.92 3.03 21.83
CA ASN A 169 -9.96 2.10 21.23
C ASN A 169 -10.33 1.76 19.79
N LEU A 170 -9.49 2.17 18.84
CA LEU A 170 -9.63 1.81 17.43
C LEU A 170 -8.44 0.96 16.98
N ASN A 171 -8.72 -0.28 16.58
CA ASN A 171 -7.74 -1.19 16.02
C ASN A 171 -8.09 -1.51 14.56
N THR A 172 -7.19 -1.18 13.64
CA THR A 172 -7.42 -1.31 12.20
C THR A 172 -6.28 -2.08 11.54
N HIS A 173 -6.64 -3.09 10.75
CA HIS A 173 -5.68 -3.92 10.02
C HIS A 173 -6.13 -4.14 8.58
N THR A 174 -5.24 -3.88 7.62
CA THR A 174 -5.44 -4.26 6.22
C THR A 174 -4.17 -4.84 5.63
N ALA A 175 -4.25 -5.79 4.69
CA ALA A 175 -3.04 -6.22 3.96
C ALA A 175 -2.78 -5.30 2.76
N SER A 176 -3.83 -4.92 2.04
CA SER A 176 -3.72 -4.05 0.85
C SER A 176 -4.89 -3.07 0.80
N GLY A 177 -4.76 -1.94 1.48
CA GLY A 177 -5.76 -0.89 1.50
C GLY A 177 -5.31 0.31 2.33
N ASP A 178 -5.97 1.43 2.13
CA ASP A 178 -5.77 2.66 2.87
C ASP A 178 -6.55 2.64 4.19
N ILE A 179 -5.98 3.22 5.23
CA ILE A 179 -6.64 3.44 6.52
C ILE A 179 -6.81 4.94 6.72
N SER A 180 -8.05 5.39 6.88
CA SER A 180 -8.37 6.79 7.16
C SER A 180 -9.14 6.92 8.48
N LEU A 181 -8.68 7.83 9.34
CA LEU A 181 -9.32 8.20 10.60
C LEU A 181 -9.57 9.70 10.60
N ARG A 182 -10.80 10.10 10.99
CA ARG A 182 -11.14 11.48 11.34
C ARG A 182 -12.00 11.53 12.59
N GLY A 183 -11.48 12.11 13.67
CA GLY A 183 -12.28 12.34 14.88
C GLY A 183 -11.50 12.26 16.18
N THR A 184 -12.15 11.81 17.25
CA THR A 184 -11.53 11.70 18.58
C THR A 184 -11.24 10.24 18.89
N VAL A 185 -9.98 9.91 19.14
CA VAL A 185 -9.58 8.57 19.59
C VAL A 185 -8.52 8.64 20.68
N GLU A 186 -8.65 7.79 21.70
CA GLU A 186 -7.64 7.71 22.77
C GLU A 186 -6.49 6.78 22.37
N ASN A 187 -6.79 5.56 21.94
CA ASN A 187 -5.83 4.56 21.51
C ASN A 187 -6.11 4.16 20.06
N PHE A 188 -5.16 4.43 19.18
CA PHE A 188 -5.26 4.12 17.75
C PHE A 188 -4.14 3.17 17.32
N THR A 189 -4.52 2.00 16.82
CA THR A 189 -3.61 1.03 16.19
C THR A 189 -3.99 0.87 14.73
N ALA A 190 -3.05 1.11 13.81
CA ALA A 190 -3.26 1.01 12.37
C ALA A 190 -2.11 0.30 11.68
N HIS A 191 -2.40 -0.86 11.10
CA HIS A 191 -1.42 -1.69 10.41
C HIS A 191 -1.86 -1.95 8.97
N THR A 192 -1.04 -1.55 8.00
CA THR A 192 -1.23 -1.90 6.58
C THR A 192 0.04 -2.50 6.00
N ALA A 193 -0.07 -3.53 5.15
CA ALA A 193 1.13 -3.98 4.43
C ALA A 193 1.36 -3.10 3.20
N SER A 194 0.33 -2.78 2.43
CA SER A 194 0.40 -1.88 1.28
C SER A 194 -0.77 -0.91 1.27
N GLY A 195 -0.50 0.35 1.58
CA GLY A 195 -1.50 1.42 1.62
C GLY A 195 -1.08 2.56 2.52
N GLU A 196 -1.77 3.70 2.39
CA GLU A 196 -1.51 4.89 3.18
C GLU A 196 -2.34 4.89 4.47
N ILE A 197 -1.71 5.29 5.59
CA ILE A 197 -2.41 5.57 6.84
C ILE A 197 -2.58 7.08 6.97
N ARG A 198 -3.81 7.57 7.00
CA ARG A 198 -4.17 8.98 7.21
C ARG A 198 -4.97 9.12 8.50
N ALA A 199 -4.52 9.94 9.44
CA ALA A 199 -5.23 10.17 10.70
C ALA A 199 -5.34 11.66 11.02
N GLU A 200 -6.56 12.14 11.26
CA GLU A 200 -6.86 13.49 11.71
C GLU A 200 -7.51 13.42 13.11
N PHE A 201 -6.75 13.84 14.13
CA PHE A 201 -7.18 13.81 15.52
C PHE A 201 -7.76 15.17 15.93
N ALA A 202 -9.03 15.19 16.31
CA ALA A 202 -9.71 16.38 16.83
C ALA A 202 -9.30 16.71 18.28
N ARG A 203 -8.80 15.73 19.03
CA ARG A 203 -8.33 15.86 20.42
C ARG A 203 -7.05 15.05 20.63
N PRO A 204 -6.27 15.31 21.69
CA PRO A 204 -5.03 14.59 21.96
C PRO A 204 -5.25 13.07 22.09
N ALA A 205 -4.69 12.30 21.16
CA ALA A 205 -4.63 10.86 21.29
C ALA A 205 -3.61 10.47 22.37
N VAL A 206 -3.98 9.51 23.23
CA VAL A 206 -3.13 9.03 24.32
C VAL A 206 -2.02 8.15 23.76
N SER A 207 -2.38 7.19 22.91
CA SER A 207 -1.43 6.26 22.30
C SER A 207 -1.77 6.06 20.82
N VAL A 208 -0.77 6.17 19.97
CA VAL A 208 -0.88 5.89 18.54
C VAL A 208 0.22 4.94 18.12
N GLU A 209 -0.16 3.86 17.45
CA GLU A 209 0.72 2.89 16.83
C GLU A 209 0.33 2.75 15.36
N ALA A 210 1.22 3.13 14.45
CA ALA A 210 0.96 3.00 13.01
C ALA A 210 2.15 2.38 12.29
N HIS A 211 1.86 1.32 11.53
CA HIS A 211 2.84 0.54 10.78
C HIS A 211 2.39 0.38 9.32
N SER A 212 3.26 0.76 8.39
CA SER A 212 3.06 0.52 6.95
C SER A 212 4.31 -0.06 6.30
N ASN A 213 4.21 -1.11 5.48
CA ASN A 213 5.39 -1.61 4.75
C ASN A 213 5.61 -0.82 3.46
N SER A 214 4.58 -0.62 2.64
CA SER A 214 4.67 0.08 1.35
C SER A 214 3.57 1.12 1.16
N GLY A 215 3.62 2.17 1.97
CA GLY A 215 2.73 3.33 1.90
C GLY A 215 3.05 4.35 3.00
N GLY A 216 2.65 5.60 2.78
CA GLY A 216 2.96 6.69 3.70
C GLY A 216 2.16 6.63 5.00
N ILE A 217 2.67 7.32 6.03
CA ILE A 217 1.92 7.59 7.26
C ILE A 217 1.76 9.10 7.36
N ARG A 218 0.53 9.60 7.29
CA ARG A 218 0.21 11.02 7.44
C ARG A 218 -0.70 11.21 8.63
N MET A 219 -0.25 11.99 9.61
CA MET A 219 -1.04 12.28 10.79
C MET A 219 -1.09 13.78 11.07
N ASN A 220 -2.26 14.23 11.48
CA ASN A 220 -2.51 15.59 11.90
C ASN A 220 -3.20 15.59 13.26
N GLY A 221 -2.61 16.31 14.20
CA GLY A 221 -3.19 16.57 15.51
C GLY A 221 -2.30 16.11 16.67
N PRO A 222 -2.70 16.45 17.89
CA PRO A 222 -1.89 16.18 19.07
C PRO A 222 -1.85 14.68 19.41
N VAL A 223 -0.66 14.17 19.68
CA VAL A 223 -0.39 12.77 20.09
C VAL A 223 0.52 12.78 21.31
N LYS A 224 0.13 12.12 22.39
CA LYS A 224 0.95 12.02 23.62
C LYS A 224 2.03 10.95 23.53
N LYS A 225 1.69 9.77 22.99
CA LYS A 225 2.66 8.69 22.73
C LYS A 225 2.43 8.14 21.33
N GLY A 226 3.46 8.17 20.50
CA GLY A 226 3.41 7.73 19.11
C GLY A 226 4.51 6.72 18.79
N ASN A 227 4.16 5.64 18.09
CA ASN A 227 5.09 4.70 17.47
C ASN A 227 4.75 4.60 15.98
N PHE A 228 5.64 5.08 15.11
CA PHE A 228 5.44 5.19 13.67
C PHE A 228 6.52 4.43 12.93
N ASN A 229 6.14 3.38 12.22
CA ASN A 229 7.12 2.56 11.49
C ASN A 229 6.70 2.43 10.03
N CYS A 230 7.59 2.83 9.13
CA CYS A 230 7.42 2.64 7.70
C CYS A 230 8.62 1.90 7.14
N ILE A 231 8.45 1.06 6.11
CA ILE A 231 9.63 0.52 5.38
C ILE A 231 9.88 1.39 4.15
N ALA A 232 8.92 1.45 3.24
CA ALA A 232 8.95 2.24 2.03
C ALA A 232 7.76 3.20 1.98
N GLY A 233 8.03 4.48 2.25
CA GLY A 233 7.02 5.52 2.33
C GLY A 233 7.42 6.64 3.29
N ASP A 234 6.85 7.82 3.07
CA ASP A 234 7.11 8.99 3.89
C ASP A 234 6.25 8.96 5.16
N ILE A 235 6.84 9.38 6.27
CA ILE A 235 6.12 9.61 7.53
C ILE A 235 6.01 11.13 7.73
N LYS A 236 4.79 11.67 7.75
CA LYS A 236 4.49 13.08 7.96
C LYS A 236 3.59 13.26 9.17
N LEU A 237 4.11 13.90 10.22
CA LEU A 237 3.37 14.22 11.45
C LEU A 237 3.23 15.74 11.56
N LEU A 238 2.00 16.23 11.68
CA LEU A 238 1.67 17.65 11.80
C LEU A 238 0.81 17.89 13.03
N GLY A 239 0.80 19.14 13.54
CA GLY A 239 -0.10 19.50 14.64
C GLY A 239 0.30 18.91 16.00
N LEU A 240 1.57 18.49 16.17
CA LEU A 240 2.03 17.92 17.43
C LEU A 240 2.11 19.01 18.52
N ARG A 241 1.81 18.64 19.77
CA ARG A 241 1.75 19.57 20.91
C ARG A 241 2.50 19.06 22.14
N GLY A 242 3.58 18.34 21.91
CA GLY A 242 4.40 17.67 22.92
C GLY A 242 4.59 16.19 22.62
N GLY A 243 4.74 15.38 23.68
CA GLY A 243 4.63 13.92 23.63
C GLY A 243 5.93 13.15 23.41
N THR A 244 5.82 11.81 23.50
CA THR A 244 6.87 10.83 23.25
C THR A 244 6.65 10.19 21.88
N ILE A 245 7.46 10.55 20.90
CA ILE A 245 7.35 10.09 19.52
C ILE A 245 8.55 9.21 19.16
N ASN A 246 8.27 7.98 18.78
CA ASN A 246 9.23 7.07 18.17
C ASN A 246 8.86 6.89 16.71
N ALA A 247 9.78 7.20 15.80
CA ALA A 247 9.57 7.04 14.37
C ALA A 247 10.76 6.32 13.73
N SER A 248 10.49 5.33 12.88
CA SER A 248 11.52 4.69 12.07
C SER A 248 11.07 4.47 10.63
N THR A 249 11.98 4.73 9.69
CA THR A 249 11.76 4.46 8.26
C THR A 249 13.01 3.89 7.59
N VAL A 250 12.87 3.08 6.54
CA VAL A 250 14.05 2.59 5.79
C VAL A 250 14.29 3.47 4.57
N SER A 251 13.30 3.59 3.69
CA SER A 251 13.41 4.23 2.37
C SER A 251 12.31 5.27 2.11
N GLY A 252 12.12 6.20 3.03
CA GLY A 252 11.28 7.39 2.85
C GLY A 252 11.66 8.50 3.82
N ASP A 253 11.19 9.71 3.57
CA ASP A 253 11.49 10.87 4.40
C ASP A 253 10.60 10.89 5.65
N PHE A 254 11.17 11.33 6.77
CA PHE A 254 10.41 11.62 7.99
C PHE A 254 10.31 13.13 8.17
N SER A 255 9.09 13.64 8.27
CA SER A 255 8.82 15.04 8.57
C SER A 255 7.90 15.13 9.78
N ALA A 256 8.28 15.91 10.79
CA ALA A 256 7.43 16.15 11.96
C ALA A 256 7.42 17.63 12.35
N SER A 257 6.26 18.16 12.72
CA SER A 257 6.07 19.56 13.11
C SER A 257 5.31 19.67 14.44
N TRP A 258 5.92 20.38 15.38
CA TRP A 258 5.33 20.74 16.66
C TRP A 258 4.82 22.19 16.60
N GLU A 259 3.54 22.39 16.93
CA GLU A 259 2.95 23.73 17.06
C GLU A 259 3.27 24.38 18.41
N SER A 260 3.48 23.55 19.43
CA SER A 260 3.69 23.98 20.81
C SER A 260 4.31 22.85 21.63
N ILE A 261 4.96 23.20 22.74
CA ILE A 261 5.56 22.26 23.68
C ILE A 261 4.98 22.55 25.07
N PHE A 262 3.88 21.89 25.43
CA PHE A 262 3.22 22.07 26.74
C PHE A 262 3.80 21.17 27.83
N GLU A 263 4.39 20.06 27.44
CA GLU A 263 4.97 19.05 28.32
C GLU A 263 6.33 18.59 27.78
N PRO A 264 7.20 18.03 28.64
CA PRO A 264 8.48 17.47 28.20
C PRO A 264 8.28 16.52 27.01
N THR A 265 8.98 16.81 25.92
CA THR A 265 8.84 16.11 24.64
C THR A 265 10.04 15.22 24.43
N PHE A 266 9.81 13.99 23.98
CA PHE A 266 10.86 13.05 23.62
C PHE A 266 10.66 12.60 22.18
N LEU A 267 11.69 12.74 21.35
CA LEU A 267 11.67 12.29 19.97
C LEU A 267 12.84 11.33 19.72
N SER A 268 12.55 10.12 19.27
CA SER A 268 13.53 9.21 18.67
C SER A 268 13.14 8.93 17.23
N ALA A 269 13.90 9.49 16.29
CA ALA A 269 13.69 9.37 14.85
C ALA A 269 14.86 8.66 14.18
N LYS A 270 14.59 7.57 13.45
CA LYS A 270 15.63 6.78 12.78
C LYS A 270 15.29 6.58 11.31
N SER A 271 16.29 6.74 10.44
CA SER A 271 16.19 6.35 9.04
C SER A 271 17.43 5.62 8.55
N VAL A 272 17.34 4.92 7.42
CA VAL A 272 18.51 4.39 6.72
C VAL A 272 18.88 5.33 5.57
N SER A 273 18.00 5.48 4.59
CA SER A 273 18.29 6.30 3.41
C SER A 273 17.53 7.63 3.34
N GLY A 274 16.44 7.76 4.09
CA GLY A 274 15.59 8.94 4.10
C GLY A 274 16.12 10.11 4.92
N SER A 275 15.67 11.31 4.55
CA SER A 275 15.97 12.54 5.26
C SER A 275 14.99 12.78 6.41
N LEU A 276 15.50 13.36 7.50
CA LEU A 276 14.71 13.72 8.67
C LEU A 276 14.53 15.25 8.68
N ARG A 277 13.28 15.73 8.72
CA ARG A 277 12.93 17.16 8.78
C ARG A 277 12.04 17.43 9.97
N LEU A 278 12.57 18.13 10.96
CA LEU A 278 11.94 18.35 12.24
C LEU A 278 11.72 19.84 12.45
N TYR A 279 10.50 20.24 12.78
CA TYR A 279 10.14 21.64 12.99
C TYR A 279 9.65 21.82 14.43
N PHE A 280 10.30 22.71 15.17
CA PHE A 280 9.95 23.03 16.55
C PHE A 280 9.70 24.53 16.72
N PRO A 281 8.87 24.96 17.69
CA PRO A 281 8.72 26.37 18.03
C PRO A 281 10.07 27.06 18.31
N LYS A 282 10.21 28.36 18.01
CA LYS A 282 11.49 29.09 18.16
C LYS A 282 11.98 29.16 19.61
N ASP A 283 11.09 29.04 20.57
CA ASP A 283 11.33 29.05 22.01
C ASP A 283 11.54 27.66 22.60
N ALA A 284 11.50 26.61 21.77
CA ALA A 284 11.79 25.24 22.21
C ALA A 284 13.25 25.11 22.62
N ARG A 285 13.48 24.61 23.84
CA ARG A 285 14.81 24.34 24.36
C ARG A 285 15.16 22.89 24.15
N ILE A 286 16.07 22.64 23.22
CA ILE A 286 16.32 21.30 22.70
C ILE A 286 17.67 20.77 23.19
N ALA A 287 17.67 19.56 23.72
CA ALA A 287 18.85 18.77 24.03
C ALA A 287 18.83 17.44 23.27
N GLY A 288 19.99 16.82 23.12
CA GLY A 288 20.12 15.49 22.51
C GLY A 288 21.16 15.44 21.40
N GLU A 289 20.98 14.53 20.46
CA GLU A 289 22.00 14.17 19.47
C GLU A 289 21.39 13.92 18.09
N ILE A 290 22.02 14.52 17.08
CA ILE A 290 21.70 14.32 15.66
C ILE A 290 22.89 13.67 14.97
N ASN A 291 22.65 12.59 14.22
CA ASN A 291 23.68 11.82 13.56
C ASN A 291 23.35 11.54 12.08
N THR A 292 24.32 11.70 11.20
CA THR A 292 24.25 11.17 9.82
C THR A 292 25.61 10.72 9.33
N SER A 293 25.70 9.55 8.70
CA SER A 293 27.00 9.02 8.24
C SER A 293 27.50 9.68 6.96
N ALA A 294 26.59 9.99 6.01
CA ALA A 294 26.95 10.55 4.70
C ALA A 294 26.15 11.81 4.31
N GLY A 295 25.09 12.14 5.04
CA GLY A 295 24.27 13.32 4.75
C GLY A 295 24.75 14.60 5.41
N ARG A 296 23.94 15.65 5.31
CA ARG A 296 24.21 16.95 5.93
C ARG A 296 23.32 17.16 7.15
N ILE A 297 23.88 17.79 8.18
CA ILE A 297 23.12 18.28 9.33
C ILE A 297 22.89 19.77 9.17
N ARG A 298 21.64 20.22 9.31
CA ARG A 298 21.25 21.63 9.36
C ARG A 298 20.41 21.86 10.61
N THR A 299 20.71 22.91 11.35
CA THR A 299 19.97 23.23 12.58
C THR A 299 19.89 24.74 12.79
N ASN A 300 18.74 25.21 13.28
CA ASN A 300 18.58 26.57 13.81
C ASN A 300 18.83 26.66 15.32
N PHE A 301 18.94 25.51 16.00
CA PHE A 301 19.10 25.41 17.44
C PHE A 301 20.59 25.31 17.83
N PRO A 302 20.99 25.92 18.96
CA PRO A 302 22.38 25.98 19.39
C PRO A 302 22.92 24.60 19.77
N GLY A 303 24.22 24.41 19.54
CA GLY A 303 24.91 23.17 19.83
C GLY A 303 26.31 23.15 19.23
N SER A 304 26.92 21.98 19.19
CA SER A 304 28.27 21.81 18.66
C SER A 304 28.39 20.55 17.81
N PHE A 305 29.21 20.63 16.75
CA PHE A 305 29.57 19.46 15.96
C PHE A 305 30.61 18.63 16.72
N GLY A 306 30.43 17.30 16.68
CA GLY A 306 31.48 16.38 17.10
C GLY A 306 32.70 16.44 16.16
N ASN A 307 33.83 15.88 16.59
CA ASN A 307 35.12 15.96 15.89
C ASN A 307 35.09 15.53 14.41
N LYS A 308 34.17 14.64 14.02
CA LYS A 308 34.03 14.11 12.66
C LYS A 308 33.00 14.86 11.80
N GLY A 309 32.28 15.85 12.36
CA GLY A 309 31.25 16.63 11.66
C GLY A 309 29.97 15.89 11.27
N ASN A 310 29.90 14.59 11.59
CA ASN A 310 28.79 13.67 11.28
C ASN A 310 27.79 13.53 12.44
N SER A 311 28.11 14.14 13.58
CA SER A 311 27.32 14.19 14.81
C SER A 311 27.18 15.64 15.25
N PHE A 312 25.99 16.03 15.70
CA PHE A 312 25.71 17.34 16.27
C PHE A 312 25.03 17.16 17.63
N PHE A 313 25.60 17.78 18.66
CA PHE A 313 25.13 17.70 20.03
C PHE A 313 24.39 18.98 20.41
N LEU A 314 23.11 18.84 20.77
CA LEU A 314 22.25 19.89 21.26
C LEU A 314 22.40 19.97 22.78
N GLN A 315 22.79 21.13 23.31
CA GLN A 315 23.24 21.28 24.70
C GLN A 315 22.60 22.50 25.39
N GLU A 316 21.30 22.70 25.21
CA GLU A 316 20.59 23.72 25.98
C GLU A 316 20.32 23.28 27.42
N SER A 317 20.58 24.19 28.36
CA SER A 317 20.22 24.03 29.78
C SER A 317 18.70 24.09 29.95
N GLU A 318 18.14 23.27 30.84
CA GLU A 318 16.69 23.20 31.10
C GLU A 318 15.85 22.88 29.85
N ALA A 319 16.37 22.00 28.99
CA ALA A 319 15.67 21.54 27.80
C ALA A 319 14.29 20.95 28.12
N ASN A 320 13.29 21.37 27.36
CA ASN A 320 11.94 20.81 27.40
C ASN A 320 11.67 19.83 26.24
N VAL A 321 12.63 19.68 25.33
CA VAL A 321 12.59 18.72 24.22
C VAL A 321 13.90 17.92 24.18
N GLU A 322 13.80 16.60 24.18
CA GLU A 322 14.92 15.69 23.96
C GLU A 322 14.79 15.04 22.58
N VAL A 323 15.81 15.21 21.73
CA VAL A 323 15.81 14.74 20.33
C VAL A 323 16.98 13.79 20.08
N PHE A 324 16.66 12.57 19.65
CA PHE A 324 17.60 11.61 19.09
C PHE A 324 17.22 11.33 17.65
N ALA A 325 17.97 11.90 16.70
CA ALA A 325 17.70 11.75 15.28
C ALA A 325 18.91 11.14 14.55
N SER A 326 18.72 10.03 13.84
CA SER A 326 19.83 9.40 13.12
C SER A 326 19.43 8.88 11.75
N THR A 327 20.28 9.07 10.74
CA THR A 327 20.14 8.46 9.40
C THR A 327 21.50 8.00 8.87
N VAL A 328 21.55 7.10 7.88
CA VAL A 328 22.84 6.66 7.30
C VAL A 328 23.22 7.55 6.13
N SER A 329 22.39 7.65 5.10
CA SER A 329 22.69 8.47 3.91
C SER A 329 21.85 9.73 3.78
N GLY A 330 20.74 9.84 4.53
CA GLY A 330 19.86 11.01 4.46
C GLY A 330 20.45 12.23 5.17
N SER A 331 19.87 13.41 4.88
CA SER A 331 20.19 14.63 5.63
C SER A 331 19.25 14.79 6.82
N VAL A 332 19.74 15.43 7.89
CA VAL A 332 18.90 15.78 9.04
C VAL A 332 18.80 17.30 9.15
N ALA A 333 17.57 17.80 9.17
CA ALA A 333 17.26 19.21 9.37
C ALA A 333 16.39 19.37 10.63
N LEU A 334 16.86 20.18 11.57
CA LEU A 334 16.15 20.58 12.78
C LEU A 334 15.91 22.10 12.73
N LEU A 335 14.70 22.52 12.38
CA LEU A 335 14.40 23.90 12.01
C LEU A 335 13.42 24.55 12.99
N ALA A 336 13.55 25.87 13.16
CA ALA A 336 12.65 26.64 13.99
C ALA A 336 11.41 27.09 13.20
N GLN A 337 10.22 26.98 13.79
CA GLN A 337 8.95 27.31 13.13
C GLN A 337 8.89 28.81 12.84
N GLY A 338 8.60 29.18 11.58
CA GLY A 338 8.60 30.58 11.14
C GLY A 338 9.94 31.12 10.64
N ASP A 339 11.01 30.32 10.58
CA ASP A 339 12.13 30.57 9.67
C ASP A 339 11.76 30.02 8.30
N LEU A 340 10.91 30.80 7.61
CA LEU A 340 10.35 30.46 6.32
C LEU A 340 11.36 30.75 5.22
N ALA A 341 12.23 29.79 4.97
CA ALA A 341 12.44 29.42 3.58
C ALA A 341 11.24 28.60 3.04
N PHE A 342 10.40 27.99 3.89
CA PHE A 342 9.14 27.33 3.47
C PHE A 342 8.08 27.32 4.60
N ALA A 343 6.89 27.88 4.29
CA ALA A 343 5.60 27.93 5.03
C ALA A 343 5.28 26.84 6.10
N PRO A 344 4.81 27.16 7.33
CA PRO A 344 3.65 26.41 7.83
C PRO A 344 2.59 27.32 8.46
N TYR A 345 1.44 27.42 7.79
CA TYR A 345 0.06 27.34 8.32
C TYR A 345 -0.85 27.69 7.13
N GLU A 346 -1.67 26.76 6.63
CA GLU A 346 -2.89 27.05 5.87
C GLU A 346 -3.67 25.74 5.64
N THR A 347 -4.99 25.84 5.73
CA THR A 347 -5.99 24.77 5.72
C THR A 347 -5.91 23.82 4.52
N MET A 348 -6.30 22.55 4.69
CA MET A 348 -6.20 21.49 3.68
C MET A 348 -6.78 21.83 2.30
N GLU A 349 -7.69 22.79 2.17
CA GLU A 349 -8.26 23.19 0.88
C GLU A 349 -7.34 24.07 0.01
N GLU A 350 -6.40 24.85 0.58
CA GLU A 350 -5.47 25.70 -0.22
C GLU A 350 -4.12 25.01 -0.48
N VAL A 351 -3.86 23.88 0.19
CA VAL A 351 -2.70 23.01 -0.07
C VAL A 351 -2.81 22.37 -1.46
N GLU A 352 -4.01 22.11 -1.99
CA GLU A 352 -4.15 21.63 -3.37
C GLU A 352 -3.64 22.65 -4.40
N THR A 353 -3.79 23.95 -4.14
CA THR A 353 -3.43 25.00 -5.10
C THR A 353 -1.96 25.44 -5.03
N LEU A 354 -1.31 25.38 -3.86
CA LEU A 354 0.12 25.74 -3.72
C LEU A 354 1.08 24.55 -3.91
N VAL A 355 0.59 23.31 -3.75
CA VAL A 355 1.34 22.10 -4.13
C VAL A 355 1.42 21.94 -5.66
N ASP A 356 0.56 22.61 -6.43
CA ASP A 356 0.62 22.61 -7.90
C ASP A 356 1.75 23.50 -8.47
N GLU A 357 2.13 24.61 -7.81
CA GLU A 357 3.21 25.49 -8.31
C GLU A 357 4.63 25.01 -8.00
N PHE A 358 4.81 24.08 -7.05
CA PHE A 358 6.11 23.45 -6.77
C PHE A 358 6.26 22.03 -7.34
N LYS A 359 5.36 21.59 -8.24
CA LYS A 359 5.57 20.42 -9.11
C LYS A 359 6.59 20.71 -10.20
N LEU A 360 7.84 20.99 -9.82
CA LEU A 360 8.96 20.73 -10.72
C LEU A 360 9.30 19.24 -10.61
N HIS A 361 8.81 18.52 -11.61
CA HIS A 361 8.77 17.08 -11.82
C HIS A 361 7.54 16.40 -11.21
N PRO A 362 6.64 15.84 -12.05
CA PRO A 362 5.69 14.85 -11.55
C PRO A 362 6.51 13.74 -10.90
N HIS A 363 6.21 13.40 -9.65
CA HIS A 363 6.62 12.13 -9.08
C HIS A 363 6.08 11.05 -10.03
N ASP A 364 6.95 10.53 -10.89
CA ASP A 364 6.64 9.38 -11.72
C ASP A 364 6.32 8.24 -10.75
N PRO A 365 5.06 7.75 -10.68
CA PRO A 365 4.63 6.71 -9.74
C PRO A 365 5.31 5.36 -10.00
N ALA A 366 6.17 5.30 -11.02
CA ALA A 366 6.92 4.11 -11.35
C ALA A 366 7.96 3.75 -10.27
N PRO A 367 8.15 2.46 -9.98
CA PRO A 367 9.05 1.99 -8.91
C PRO A 367 10.52 2.34 -9.18
N VAL A 368 11.30 2.53 -8.12
CA VAL A 368 12.74 2.82 -8.22
C VAL A 368 13.49 1.59 -8.68
N ALA A 369 13.10 0.42 -8.17
CA ALA A 369 13.64 -0.86 -8.59
C ALA A 369 12.52 -1.91 -8.78
N ILE A 370 12.73 -2.81 -9.74
CA ILE A 370 11.80 -3.91 -10.01
C ILE A 370 12.59 -5.22 -9.99
N LEU A 371 12.22 -6.13 -9.09
CA LEU A 371 12.73 -7.50 -9.10
C LEU A 371 11.77 -8.40 -9.88
N ASN A 372 12.29 -9.01 -10.92
CA ASN A 372 11.64 -10.01 -11.73
C ASN A 372 12.14 -11.40 -11.33
N LEU A 373 11.25 -12.28 -10.90
CA LEU A 373 11.55 -13.67 -10.57
C LEU A 373 10.87 -14.59 -11.59
N TYR A 374 11.65 -15.36 -12.34
CA TYR A 374 11.15 -16.25 -13.39
C TYR A 374 11.88 -17.59 -13.39
N SER A 375 11.38 -18.56 -14.15
CA SER A 375 12.02 -19.87 -14.30
C SER A 375 12.88 -19.92 -15.57
N TYR A 376 14.16 -20.27 -15.43
CA TYR A 376 15.06 -20.61 -16.54
C TYR A 376 15.65 -22.00 -16.31
N GLU A 377 15.51 -22.92 -17.28
CA GLU A 377 15.91 -24.33 -17.12
C GLU A 377 15.41 -25.01 -15.80
N LYS A 378 14.20 -24.64 -15.35
CA LYS A 378 13.57 -25.07 -14.08
C LYS A 378 14.19 -24.51 -12.80
N MET A 379 15.00 -23.45 -12.90
CA MET A 379 15.58 -22.73 -11.76
C MET A 379 14.97 -21.36 -11.58
N LEU A 380 14.77 -20.97 -10.32
CA LEU A 380 14.36 -19.60 -9.99
C LEU A 380 15.50 -18.64 -10.34
N THR A 381 15.18 -17.65 -11.16
CA THR A 381 16.14 -16.77 -11.81
C THR A 381 15.77 -15.32 -11.52
N PRO A 382 16.69 -14.51 -10.97
CA PRO A 382 16.46 -13.10 -10.72
C PRO A 382 16.83 -12.23 -11.94
N GLY A 383 15.97 -11.26 -12.21
CA GLY A 383 16.23 -10.11 -13.06
C GLY A 383 15.91 -8.83 -12.31
N LEU A 384 16.69 -7.78 -12.53
CA LEU A 384 16.56 -6.53 -11.81
C LEU A 384 16.44 -5.38 -12.81
N LYS A 385 15.53 -4.46 -12.56
CA LYS A 385 15.40 -3.22 -13.31
C LYS A 385 15.55 -2.04 -12.38
N PHE A 386 16.38 -1.07 -12.73
CA PHE A 386 16.59 0.15 -11.97
C PHE A 386 16.21 1.35 -12.80
N ARG A 387 15.38 2.23 -12.26
CA ARG A 387 14.93 3.43 -12.96
C ARG A 387 16.10 4.40 -13.13
N LEU A 388 16.30 4.85 -14.37
CA LEU A 388 17.28 5.88 -14.74
C LEU A 388 16.64 7.24 -15.00
N GLY A 389 15.34 7.29 -15.29
CA GLY A 389 14.57 8.51 -15.58
C GLY A 389 13.18 8.16 -16.11
N ASP A 390 12.44 9.15 -16.63
CA ASP A 390 11.04 9.05 -17.08
C ASP A 390 10.78 7.81 -17.95
N GLY A 391 10.22 6.76 -17.34
CA GLY A 391 9.94 5.48 -18.01
C GLY A 391 11.17 4.66 -18.44
N LEU A 392 12.41 5.13 -18.24
CA LEU A 392 13.63 4.44 -18.65
C LEU A 392 14.25 3.63 -17.50
N TYR A 393 14.55 2.36 -17.75
CA TYR A 393 15.14 1.44 -16.79
C TYR A 393 16.40 0.79 -17.33
N ALA A 394 17.46 0.73 -16.53
CA ALA A 394 18.56 -0.22 -16.72
C ALA A 394 18.08 -1.62 -16.32
N THR A 395 18.48 -2.65 -17.05
CA THR A 395 18.12 -4.05 -16.77
C THR A 395 19.34 -4.93 -16.59
N GLY A 396 19.31 -5.82 -15.61
CA GLY A 396 20.34 -6.83 -15.36
C GLY A 396 19.72 -8.17 -14.98
N ASN A 397 19.96 -9.21 -15.78
CA ASN A 397 19.47 -10.56 -15.53
C ASN A 397 20.63 -11.55 -15.44
N ILE A 398 20.54 -12.49 -14.51
CA ILE A 398 21.56 -13.53 -14.30
C ILE A 398 20.92 -14.90 -14.51
N GLU A 399 21.24 -15.57 -15.61
CA GLU A 399 20.71 -16.87 -16.00
C GLU A 399 21.81 -17.93 -15.95
N TYR A 400 21.61 -19.01 -15.19
CA TYR A 400 22.54 -20.13 -15.16
C TYR A 400 22.02 -21.30 -16.00
N SER A 401 22.77 -21.72 -17.02
CA SER A 401 22.44 -22.91 -17.82
C SER A 401 23.15 -24.14 -17.26
N TYR A 402 22.38 -25.13 -16.82
CA TYR A 402 22.89 -26.40 -16.33
C TYR A 402 23.42 -27.27 -17.46
N ARG A 403 22.80 -27.19 -18.64
CA ARG A 403 23.24 -27.93 -19.82
C ARG A 403 24.64 -27.51 -20.27
N GLU A 404 24.90 -26.20 -20.29
CA GLU A 404 26.18 -25.66 -20.71
C GLU A 404 27.18 -25.46 -19.55
N ARG A 405 26.72 -25.62 -18.29
CA ARG A 405 27.45 -25.27 -17.06
C ARG A 405 28.08 -23.88 -17.17
N ASP A 406 27.25 -22.91 -17.55
CA ASP A 406 27.68 -21.56 -17.90
C ASP A 406 26.71 -20.51 -17.32
N LEU A 407 27.26 -19.38 -16.92
CA LEU A 407 26.50 -18.24 -16.43
C LEU A 407 26.35 -17.23 -17.56
N ASN A 408 25.10 -16.87 -17.85
CA ASN A 408 24.73 -15.83 -18.80
C ASN A 408 24.29 -14.59 -18.04
N LEU A 409 25.00 -13.48 -18.26
CA LEU A 409 24.63 -12.16 -17.77
C LEU A 409 24.01 -11.37 -18.92
N GLN A 410 22.82 -10.83 -18.73
CA GLN A 410 22.19 -9.96 -19.71
C GLN A 410 22.07 -8.55 -19.13
N LEU A 411 22.67 -7.58 -19.82
CA LEU A 411 22.63 -6.16 -19.44
C LEU A 411 21.94 -5.39 -20.54
N GLY A 412 21.08 -4.44 -20.20
CA GLY A 412 20.31 -3.70 -21.18
C GLY A 412 19.59 -2.49 -20.60
N ALA A 413 18.71 -1.92 -21.42
CA ALA A 413 17.79 -0.89 -21.00
C ALA A 413 16.41 -1.13 -21.61
N VAL A 414 15.37 -0.75 -20.89
CA VAL A 414 13.97 -0.82 -21.34
C VAL A 414 13.27 0.50 -21.08
N TYR A 415 12.40 0.87 -22.00
CA TYR A 415 11.52 2.02 -21.89
C TYR A 415 10.09 1.54 -21.69
N SER A 416 9.46 1.97 -20.59
CA SER A 416 8.06 1.73 -20.30
C SER A 416 7.22 2.72 -21.10
N PHE A 417 6.27 2.20 -21.88
CA PHE A 417 5.39 3.06 -22.65
C PHE A 417 4.40 3.77 -21.72
N PRO A 418 4.11 5.06 -21.94
CA PRO A 418 3.25 5.87 -21.08
C PRO A 418 1.75 5.59 -21.25
N TYR A 419 1.39 4.44 -21.82
CA TYR A 419 0.01 4.06 -22.10
C TYR A 419 -0.33 2.78 -21.34
N ASP A 420 -1.20 2.91 -20.34
CA ASP A 420 -1.76 1.79 -19.61
C ASP A 420 -3.12 1.40 -20.22
N PHE A 421 -3.26 0.12 -20.58
CA PHE A 421 -4.54 -0.45 -21.02
C PHE A 421 -5.10 -1.30 -19.88
N CYS A 422 -5.93 -0.68 -19.03
CA CYS A 422 -6.49 -1.30 -17.83
C CYS A 422 -5.42 -1.84 -16.85
N LEU A 423 -5.11 -3.14 -16.92
CA LEU A 423 -4.17 -3.87 -16.04
C LEU A 423 -2.89 -4.27 -16.79
N LEU A 424 -2.68 -3.72 -17.99
CA LEU A 424 -1.58 -4.06 -18.89
C LEU A 424 -0.74 -2.81 -19.16
N SER A 425 0.55 -2.87 -18.82
CA SER A 425 1.54 -1.87 -19.22
C SER A 425 2.64 -2.51 -20.05
N PHE A 426 2.97 -1.89 -21.18
CA PHE A 426 3.94 -2.43 -22.13
C PHE A 426 5.28 -1.70 -21.99
N TYR A 427 6.37 -2.42 -22.27
CA TYR A 427 7.70 -1.85 -22.34
C TYR A 427 8.51 -2.50 -23.45
N GLY A 428 9.42 -1.74 -24.05
CA GLY A 428 10.30 -2.20 -25.11
C GLY A 428 11.73 -1.79 -24.83
N GLY A 429 12.69 -2.59 -25.28
CA GLY A 429 14.10 -2.29 -25.07
C GLY A 429 15.03 -3.29 -25.72
N GLY A 430 16.23 -3.37 -25.19
CA GLY A 430 17.24 -4.27 -25.70
C GLY A 430 18.49 -4.24 -24.85
N GLY A 431 19.41 -5.13 -25.18
CA GLY A 431 20.64 -5.28 -24.42
C GLY A 431 21.62 -6.22 -25.10
N VAL A 432 22.60 -6.64 -24.33
CA VAL A 432 23.65 -7.58 -24.76
C VAL A 432 23.73 -8.72 -23.76
N GLN A 433 23.83 -9.94 -24.28
CA GLN A 433 24.10 -11.13 -23.49
C GLN A 433 25.60 -11.44 -23.47
N PHE A 434 26.11 -11.67 -22.27
CA PHE A 434 27.47 -12.10 -21.97
C PHE A 434 27.42 -13.50 -21.37
N SER A 435 28.36 -14.34 -21.74
CA SER A 435 28.57 -15.68 -21.18
C SER A 435 29.95 -15.73 -20.54
N THR A 436 30.03 -16.38 -19.38
CA THR A 436 31.32 -16.54 -18.69
C THR A 436 32.31 -17.39 -19.48
N LYS A 437 31.83 -18.30 -20.35
CA LYS A 437 32.69 -19.14 -21.20
C LYS A 437 32.96 -18.57 -22.59
N LYS A 438 31.98 -17.90 -23.20
CA LYS A 438 32.00 -17.48 -24.61
C LYS A 438 32.18 -15.96 -24.79
N GLY A 439 32.18 -15.18 -23.70
CA GLY A 439 32.26 -13.72 -23.77
C GLY A 439 30.96 -13.09 -24.28
N ILE A 440 31.06 -12.01 -25.05
CA ILE A 440 29.90 -11.36 -25.68
C ILE A 440 29.26 -12.33 -26.68
N GLN A 441 27.99 -12.67 -26.48
CA GLN A 441 27.27 -13.60 -27.37
C GLN A 441 26.52 -12.85 -28.47
N TYR A 442 25.50 -12.07 -28.09
CA TYR A 442 24.66 -11.35 -29.05
C TYR A 442 23.96 -10.16 -28.41
N PRO A 443 23.68 -9.10 -29.19
CA PRO A 443 22.66 -8.13 -28.83
C PRO A 443 21.27 -8.76 -28.96
N TYR A 444 20.30 -8.24 -28.22
CA TYR A 444 18.91 -8.67 -28.29
C TYR A 444 17.95 -7.49 -28.22
N ILE A 445 16.77 -7.68 -28.80
CA ILE A 445 15.62 -6.80 -28.63
C ILE A 445 14.66 -7.47 -27.64
N LEU A 446 13.97 -6.67 -26.84
CA LEU A 446 13.04 -7.12 -25.83
C LEU A 446 11.72 -6.36 -25.96
N ILE A 447 10.61 -7.09 -25.89
CA ILE A 447 9.28 -6.52 -25.67
C ILE A 447 8.68 -7.23 -24.48
N GLY A 448 8.14 -6.49 -23.53
CA GLY A 448 7.48 -7.04 -22.36
C GLY A 448 6.15 -6.38 -22.05
N ALA A 449 5.36 -7.10 -21.28
CA ALA A 449 4.09 -6.65 -20.73
C ALA A 449 4.06 -6.99 -19.25
N ASN A 450 3.65 -6.03 -18.43
CA ASN A 450 3.26 -6.28 -17.05
C ASN A 450 1.76 -6.59 -17.04
N TYR A 451 1.36 -7.55 -16.22
CA TYR A 451 -0.02 -7.95 -16.02
C TYR A 451 -0.32 -7.78 -14.55
N PHE A 452 -1.40 -7.07 -14.23
CA PHE A 452 -1.69 -6.72 -12.85
C PHE A 452 -0.49 -5.99 -12.20
N SER A 453 -0.50 -5.83 -10.88
CA SER A 453 0.60 -5.18 -10.17
C SER A 453 1.82 -6.10 -9.92
N PHE A 454 1.73 -7.42 -10.21
CA PHE A 454 2.68 -8.43 -9.72
C PHE A 454 3.13 -9.51 -10.72
N LEU A 455 2.67 -9.50 -11.98
CA LEU A 455 3.12 -10.45 -13.01
C LEU A 455 3.76 -9.75 -14.20
N PHE A 456 4.65 -10.45 -14.90
CA PHE A 456 5.25 -9.95 -16.14
C PHE A 456 5.46 -11.07 -17.16
N SER A 457 5.49 -10.69 -18.44
CA SER A 457 5.97 -11.53 -19.54
C SER A 457 6.94 -10.72 -20.40
N GLU A 458 8.02 -11.34 -20.84
CA GLU A 458 8.98 -10.76 -21.78
C GLU A 458 9.20 -11.72 -22.95
N LEU A 459 9.32 -11.16 -24.14
CA LEU A 459 9.84 -11.83 -25.32
C LEU A 459 11.20 -11.24 -25.65
N VAL A 460 12.23 -12.05 -25.51
CA VAL A 460 13.62 -11.72 -25.86
C VAL A 460 13.88 -12.26 -27.26
N TYR A 461 14.27 -11.38 -28.17
CA TYR A 461 14.64 -11.70 -29.54
C TYR A 461 16.15 -11.51 -29.72
N PRO A 462 16.94 -12.60 -29.69
CA PRO A 462 18.36 -12.57 -30.00
C PRO A 462 18.61 -12.08 -31.42
N TRP A 463 19.48 -11.09 -31.59
CA TRP A 463 19.96 -10.68 -32.91
C TRP A 463 21.14 -11.57 -33.32
N ALA A 464 20.88 -12.86 -33.47
CA ALA A 464 21.85 -13.87 -33.86
C ALA A 464 21.24 -14.89 -34.82
N ILE A 465 22.02 -15.32 -35.81
CA ILE A 465 21.62 -16.37 -36.76
C ILE A 465 21.47 -17.69 -35.97
N ASP A 466 20.42 -18.44 -36.24
CA ASP A 466 20.09 -19.74 -35.62
C ASP A 466 19.80 -19.74 -34.11
N THR A 467 19.51 -18.59 -33.49
CA THR A 467 19.06 -18.54 -32.09
C THR A 467 17.56 -18.23 -32.00
N PRO A 468 16.72 -19.14 -31.49
CA PRO A 468 15.28 -18.89 -31.40
C PRO A 468 14.94 -17.83 -30.33
N PRO A 469 13.84 -17.08 -30.51
CA PRO A 469 13.34 -16.17 -29.48
C PRO A 469 12.98 -16.92 -28.21
N ARG A 470 13.10 -16.25 -27.07
CA ARG A 470 12.84 -16.81 -25.74
C ARG A 470 11.78 -16.00 -25.03
N SER A 471 10.89 -16.67 -24.30
CA SER A 471 9.95 -16.02 -23.42
C SER A 471 10.36 -16.15 -21.95
N ARG A 472 10.05 -15.13 -21.17
CA ARG A 472 10.11 -15.15 -19.71
C ARG A 472 8.73 -14.84 -19.18
N PHE A 473 8.35 -15.55 -18.14
CA PHE A 473 7.11 -15.29 -17.42
C PHE A 473 7.35 -15.52 -15.93
N GLY A 474 6.85 -14.64 -15.09
CA GLY A 474 7.11 -14.74 -13.66
C GLY A 474 6.50 -13.63 -12.82
N LEU A 475 6.95 -13.58 -11.58
CA LEU A 475 6.53 -12.62 -10.57
C LEU A 475 7.37 -11.34 -10.66
N LYS A 476 6.72 -10.22 -10.42
CA LYS A 476 7.28 -8.88 -10.38
C LYS A 476 7.05 -8.30 -8.98
N ILE A 477 8.10 -7.78 -8.37
CA ILE A 477 8.06 -7.11 -7.07
C ILE A 477 8.64 -5.71 -7.26
N ASN A 478 7.85 -4.69 -6.90
CA ASN A 478 8.22 -3.28 -7.00
C ASN A 478 8.82 -2.81 -5.68
N PHE A 479 9.93 -2.06 -5.75
CA PHE A 479 10.63 -1.46 -4.62
C PHE A 479 10.78 0.05 -4.79
#